data_AF-A0A7X7LHJ6-F1
#
_entry.id   AF-A0A7X7LHJ6-F1
#
_cell.length_a   1.000
_cell.length_b   1.000
_cell.length_c   1.000
_cell.angle_alpha   90.00
_cell.angle_beta   90.00
_cell.angle_gamma   90.00
#
_symmetry.space_group_name_H-M   'P 1'
#
loop_
_entity.id
_entity.type
_entity.pdbx_description
1 polymer ?
#
loop_
_entity_poly.entity_id
_entity_poly.type
_entity_poly.pdbx_seq_one_letter_code
_entity_poly.pdbx_strand_id
1 'polypeptide(L)'
;MMFGSKEQKVLHLIQKGKWEELNRRYLNSDAETRLMLAQECSKANDPGVNSILTTLIRDSDKRVQLAAVKSIAITGKDHEVAQLQWLLSNTPEENGELLIAIHEAISNVRGKR
;
A
#
# COMPACT_ATOMS: atom_id res chain seq x y z
N MET A 1 -5.58 -18.02 -17.29
CA MET A 1 -4.84 -16.75 -17.10
C MET A 1 -5.80 -15.60 -17.41
N MET A 2 -6.37 -14.94 -16.40
CA MET A 2 -7.42 -13.93 -16.58
C MET A 2 -7.29 -12.73 -15.62
N PHE A 3 -6.07 -12.49 -15.12
CA PHE A 3 -5.81 -11.46 -14.13
C PHE A 3 -5.89 -10.05 -14.75
N GLY A 4 -5.24 -9.82 -15.90
CA GLY A 4 -5.02 -8.48 -16.52
C GLY A 4 -6.20 -7.50 -16.62
N SER A 5 -7.45 -7.97 -16.61
CA SER A 5 -8.62 -7.08 -16.66
C SER A 5 -8.91 -6.38 -15.32
N LYS A 6 -8.52 -6.97 -14.18
CA LYS A 6 -8.78 -6.40 -12.87
C LYS A 6 -7.73 -5.36 -12.50
N GLU A 7 -6.45 -5.60 -12.78
CA GLU A 7 -5.38 -4.63 -12.51
C GLU A 7 -5.61 -3.36 -13.35
N GLN A 8 -5.92 -3.52 -14.64
CA GLN A 8 -6.21 -2.39 -15.52
C GLN A 8 -7.40 -1.56 -15.02
N LYS A 9 -8.44 -2.21 -14.49
CA LYS A 9 -9.58 -1.51 -13.89
C LYS A 9 -9.18 -0.75 -12.64
N VAL A 10 -8.42 -1.36 -11.74
CA VAL A 10 -7.90 -0.70 -10.53
C VAL A 10 -7.08 0.53 -10.90
N LEU A 11 -6.11 0.36 -11.81
CA LEU A 11 -5.25 1.44 -12.25
C LEU A 11 -6.05 2.57 -12.92
N HIS A 12 -7.05 2.23 -13.73
CA HIS A 12 -7.97 3.23 -14.31
C HIS A 12 -8.79 3.97 -13.24
N LEU A 13 -9.29 3.27 -12.23
CA LEU A 13 -10.02 3.90 -11.11
C LEU A 13 -9.12 4.83 -10.30
N ILE A 14 -7.86 4.44 -10.07
CA ILE A 14 -6.84 5.26 -9.40
C ILE A 14 -6.60 6.54 -10.20
N GLN A 15 -6.32 6.43 -11.50
CA GLN A 15 -6.08 7.57 -12.39
C GLN A 15 -7.29 8.51 -12.50
N LYS A 16 -8.51 7.97 -12.36
CA LYS A 16 -9.74 8.76 -12.35
C LYS A 16 -10.09 9.31 -10.97
N GLY A 17 -9.29 9.04 -9.94
CA GLY A 17 -9.54 9.47 -8.56
C GLY A 17 -10.80 8.86 -7.94
N LYS A 18 -11.25 7.69 -8.41
CA LYS A 18 -12.46 7.02 -7.91
C LYS A 18 -12.20 6.23 -6.62
N TRP A 19 -11.74 6.94 -5.58
CA TRP A 19 -11.33 6.36 -4.30
C TRP A 19 -12.46 5.64 -3.56
N GLU A 20 -13.69 6.17 -3.58
CA GLU A 20 -14.85 5.51 -2.95
C GLU A 20 -15.15 4.15 -3.58
N GLU A 21 -15.04 4.05 -4.91
CA GLU A 21 -15.30 2.81 -5.63
C GLU A 21 -14.19 1.79 -5.37
N LEU A 22 -12.93 2.23 -5.30
CA LEU A 22 -11.80 1.40 -4.87
C LEU A 22 -12.00 0.88 -3.45
N ASN A 23 -12.38 1.74 -2.51
CA ASN A 23 -12.62 1.36 -1.12
C ASN A 23 -13.79 0.37 -1.01
N ARG A 24 -14.93 0.65 -1.64
CA ARG A 24 -16.11 -0.21 -1.54
C ARG A 24 -15.89 -1.59 -2.16
N ARG A 25 -15.22 -1.65 -3.33
CA ARG A 25 -15.12 -2.89 -4.13
C ARG A 25 -13.88 -3.72 -3.82
N TYR A 26 -12.78 -3.11 -3.40
CA TYR A 26 -11.48 -3.78 -3.31
C TYR A 26 -10.97 -3.91 -1.88
N LEU A 27 -11.14 -2.90 -1.01
CA LEU A 27 -10.69 -3.00 0.40
C LEU A 27 -11.47 -4.05 1.20
N ASN A 28 -12.74 -4.30 0.88
CA ASN A 28 -13.57 -5.31 1.55
C ASN A 28 -13.59 -6.66 0.83
N SER A 29 -12.73 -6.85 -0.19
CA SER A 29 -12.65 -8.09 -0.96
C SER A 29 -11.71 -9.10 -0.30
N ASP A 30 -11.46 -10.23 -0.95
CA ASP A 30 -10.46 -11.22 -0.55
C ASP A 30 -9.03 -10.65 -0.47
N ALA A 31 -8.16 -11.38 0.24
CA ALA A 31 -6.78 -10.96 0.47
C ALA A 31 -5.96 -10.83 -0.83
N GLU A 32 -6.25 -11.64 -1.85
CA GLU A 32 -5.58 -11.53 -3.17
C GLU A 32 -5.92 -10.21 -3.86
N THR A 33 -7.18 -9.79 -3.80
CA THR A 33 -7.65 -8.53 -4.36
C THR A 33 -7.03 -7.34 -3.64
N ARG A 34 -6.90 -7.40 -2.30
CA ARG A 34 -6.24 -6.34 -1.51
C ARG A 34 -4.73 -6.29 -1.78
N LEU A 35 -4.09 -7.45 -1.96
CA LEU A 35 -2.69 -7.55 -2.35
C LEU A 35 -2.45 -6.92 -3.72
N MET A 36 -3.29 -7.26 -4.70
CA MET A 36 -3.24 -6.68 -6.04
C MET A 36 -3.48 -5.16 -6.00
N LEU A 37 -4.45 -4.70 -5.19
CA LEU A 37 -4.71 -3.27 -5.01
C LEU A 37 -3.46 -2.53 -4.51
N ALA A 38 -2.77 -3.05 -3.48
CA ALA A 38 -1.53 -2.46 -2.99
C ALA A 38 -0.48 -2.36 -4.12
N GLN A 39 -0.26 -3.46 -4.85
CA GLN A 39 0.72 -3.49 -5.94
C GLN A 39 0.41 -2.48 -7.05
N GLU A 40 -0.86 -2.35 -7.45
CA GLU A 40 -1.27 -1.39 -8.48
C GLU A 40 -1.13 0.07 -8.01
N CYS A 41 -1.31 0.34 -6.71
CA CYS A 41 -1.06 1.67 -6.14
C CYS A 41 0.40 2.10 -6.34
N SER A 42 1.36 1.20 -6.19
CA SER A 42 2.78 1.52 -6.44
C SER A 42 3.06 1.94 -7.89
N LYS A 43 2.35 1.34 -8.85
CA LYS A 43 2.52 1.59 -10.29
C LYS A 43 1.89 2.90 -10.73
N ALA A 44 0.80 3.29 -10.09
CA ALA A 44 0.10 4.53 -10.42
C ALA A 44 0.88 5.78 -10.01
N ASN A 45 1.78 5.69 -9.02
CA ASN A 45 2.57 6.79 -8.48
C ASN A 45 1.75 8.07 -8.18
N ASP A 46 0.50 7.88 -7.77
CA ASP A 46 -0.45 8.96 -7.49
C ASP A 46 -0.58 9.14 -5.97
N PRO A 47 -0.31 10.32 -5.39
CA PRO A 47 -0.42 10.54 -3.94
C PRO A 47 -1.79 10.20 -3.33
N GLY A 48 -2.87 10.21 -4.12
CA GLY A 48 -4.21 9.84 -3.66
C GLY A 48 -4.31 8.37 -3.22
N VAL A 49 -3.43 7.50 -3.71
CA VAL A 49 -3.39 6.08 -3.30
C VAL A 49 -2.94 5.91 -1.85
N ASN A 50 -2.27 6.90 -1.27
CA ASN A 50 -1.74 6.80 0.09
C ASN A 50 -2.86 6.60 1.13
N SER A 51 -4.06 7.11 0.87
CA SER A 51 -5.24 6.88 1.71
C SER A 51 -5.62 5.39 1.78
N ILE A 52 -5.58 4.70 0.64
CA ILE A 52 -5.84 3.27 0.51
C ILE A 52 -4.68 2.49 1.16
N LEU A 53 -3.44 2.84 0.83
CA LEU A 53 -2.26 2.17 1.37
C LEU A 53 -2.19 2.27 2.91
N THR A 54 -2.56 3.42 3.48
CA THR A 54 -2.63 3.62 4.94
C THR A 54 -3.65 2.70 5.60
N THR A 55 -4.71 2.31 4.87
CA THR A 55 -5.66 1.30 5.36
C THR A 55 -5.05 -0.10 5.27
N LEU A 56 -4.38 -0.40 4.16
CA LEU A 56 -3.78 -1.72 3.89
C LEU A 56 -2.57 -2.06 4.77
N ILE A 57 -1.83 -1.08 5.29
CA ILE A 57 -0.76 -1.34 6.27
C ILE A 57 -1.30 -1.90 7.60
N ARG A 58 -2.60 -1.78 7.87
CA ARG A 58 -3.27 -2.33 9.05
C ARG A 58 -4.02 -3.62 8.73
N ASP A 59 -3.81 -4.19 7.55
CA ASP A 59 -4.46 -5.43 7.14
C ASP A 59 -4.00 -6.61 8.00
N SER A 60 -4.90 -7.56 8.21
CA SER A 60 -4.60 -8.82 8.90
C SER A 60 -3.68 -9.75 8.11
N ASP A 61 -3.67 -9.65 6.77
CA ASP A 61 -2.80 -10.47 5.92
C ASP A 61 -1.42 -9.80 5.77
N LYS A 62 -0.38 -10.50 6.25
CA LYS A 62 1.01 -10.03 6.21
C LYS A 62 1.50 -9.70 4.80
N ARG A 63 1.02 -10.41 3.77
CA ARG A 63 1.41 -10.18 2.38
C ARG A 63 0.85 -8.85 1.88
N VAL A 64 -0.40 -8.56 2.23
CA VAL A 64 -1.07 -7.29 1.90
C VAL A 64 -0.37 -6.14 2.60
N GLN A 65 -0.10 -6.29 3.89
CA GLN A 65 0.63 -5.31 4.69
C GLN A 65 2.02 -5.00 4.11
N LEU A 66 2.79 -6.03 3.76
CA LEU A 66 4.11 -5.88 3.15
C LEU A 66 4.05 -5.16 1.80
N ALA A 67 3.10 -5.53 0.94
CA ALA A 67 2.92 -4.88 -0.36
C ALA A 67 2.51 -3.41 -0.20
N ALA A 68 1.68 -3.10 0.79
CA ALA A 68 1.28 -1.73 1.09
C ALA A 68 2.47 -0.88 1.54
N VAL A 69 3.31 -1.39 2.44
CA VAL A 69 4.54 -0.71 2.88
C VAL A 69 5.48 -0.43 1.72
N LYS A 70 5.74 -1.43 0.86
CA LYS A 70 6.57 -1.26 -0.35
C LYS A 70 6.00 -0.21 -1.30
N SER A 71 4.67 -0.12 -1.38
CA SER A 71 3.98 0.88 -2.22
C SER A 71 4.08 2.29 -1.64
N ILE A 72 4.00 2.44 -0.31
CA ILE A 72 4.22 3.72 0.38
C ILE A 72 5.67 4.17 0.21
N ALA A 73 6.65 3.27 0.16
CA ALA A 73 8.04 3.66 -0.13
C ALA A 73 8.17 4.45 -1.45
N ILE A 74 7.33 4.11 -2.44
CA ILE A 74 7.35 4.72 -3.78
C ILE A 74 6.46 5.95 -3.84
N THR A 75 5.27 5.91 -3.24
CA THR A 75 4.20 6.93 -3.41
C THR A 75 4.01 7.87 -2.21
N GLY A 76 4.54 7.46 -1.06
CA GLY A 76 4.42 8.14 0.23
C GLY A 76 5.13 9.49 0.27
N LYS A 77 4.65 10.33 1.19
CA LYS A 77 5.17 11.66 1.53
C LYS A 77 5.44 11.71 3.05
N ASP A 78 5.91 12.86 3.53
CA ASP A 78 6.21 13.07 4.96
C ASP A 78 5.07 12.66 5.90
N HIS A 79 3.80 12.75 5.46
CA HIS A 79 2.63 12.33 6.25
C HIS A 79 2.63 10.82 6.57
N GLU A 80 3.02 9.99 5.62
CA GLU A 80 2.98 8.53 5.73
C GLU A 80 4.12 7.98 6.61
N VAL A 81 5.18 8.76 6.84
CA VAL A 81 6.29 8.39 7.74
C VAL A 81 5.77 8.08 9.15
N ALA A 82 4.82 8.88 9.66
CA ALA A 82 4.24 8.64 10.98
C ALA A 82 3.49 7.30 11.05
N GLN A 83 2.80 6.91 9.98
CA GLN A 83 2.09 5.64 9.88
C GLN A 83 3.06 4.46 9.81
N LEU A 84 4.15 4.60 9.05
CA LEU A 84 5.21 3.59 8.98
C LEU A 84 5.93 3.42 10.32
N GLN A 85 6.21 4.51 11.04
CA GLN A 85 6.79 4.45 12.37
C GLN A 85 5.84 3.78 13.38
N TRP A 86 4.55 4.09 13.33
CA TRP A 86 3.56 3.39 14.14
C TRP A 86 3.54 1.89 13.83
N LEU A 87 3.59 1.52 12.54
CA LEU A 87 3.64 0.11 12.13
C LEU A 87 4.91 -0.58 12.63
N LEU A 88 6.06 0.10 12.57
CA LEU A 88 7.32 -0.41 13.10
C LEU A 88 7.21 -0.76 14.59
N SER A 89 6.62 0.13 15.40
CA SER A 89 6.43 -0.09 16.83
C SER A 89 5.42 -1.19 17.18
N ASN A 90 4.52 -1.53 16.26
CA ASN A 90 3.52 -2.59 16.44
C ASN A 90 3.93 -3.93 15.79
N THR A 91 5.01 -3.94 15.01
CA THR A 91 5.49 -5.15 14.34
C THR A 91 6.49 -5.88 15.24
N PRO A 92 6.29 -7.17 15.53
CA PRO A 92 7.26 -7.96 16.30
C PRO A 92 8.59 -8.05 15.55
N GLU A 93 9.71 -8.02 16.29
CA GLU A 93 11.08 -8.12 15.73
C GLU A 93 11.32 -9.41 14.93
N GLU A 94 10.51 -10.44 15.18
CA GLU A 94 10.56 -11.72 14.48
C GLU A 94 10.17 -11.60 12.99
N ASN A 95 9.47 -10.53 12.60
CA ASN A 95 9.00 -10.32 11.23
C ASN A 95 9.98 -9.49 10.41
N GLY A 96 11.23 -9.98 10.30
CA GLY A 96 12.36 -9.25 9.73
C GLY A 96 12.12 -8.68 8.33
N GLU A 97 11.41 -9.40 7.45
CA GLU A 97 11.10 -8.90 6.09
C GLU A 97 10.24 -7.63 6.13
N LEU A 98 9.22 -7.60 7.00
CA LEU A 98 8.35 -6.44 7.14
C LEU A 98 9.10 -5.26 7.76
N LEU A 99 9.94 -5.50 8.78
CA LEU A 99 10.76 -4.45 9.39
C LEU A 99 11.70 -3.81 8.37
N ILE A 100 12.39 -4.63 7.56
CA ILE A 100 13.28 -4.13 6.50
C ILE A 100 12.49 -3.26 5.53
N ALA A 101 11.33 -3.73 5.06
CA ALA A 101 10.48 -2.96 4.14
C ALA A 101 10.00 -1.64 4.77
N ILE A 102 9.68 -1.61 6.07
CA ILE A 102 9.28 -0.39 6.77
C ILE A 102 10.43 0.59 6.86
N HIS A 103 11.63 0.12 7.23
CA HIS A 103 12.82 0.96 7.29
C HIS A 103 13.19 1.55 5.92
N GLU A 104 13.15 0.74 4.86
CA GLU A 104 13.35 1.19 3.49
C GLU A 104 12.29 2.22 3.07
N ALA A 105 11.02 1.98 3.41
CA ALA A 105 9.95 2.92 3.10
C ALA A 105 10.15 4.27 3.79
N ILE A 106 10.49 4.27 5.09
CA ILE A 106 10.78 5.51 5.84
C ILE A 106 11.97 6.24 5.23
N SER A 107 13.04 5.52 4.87
CA SER A 107 14.25 6.09 4.27
C SER A 107 13.93 6.73 2.92
N ASN A 108 13.21 6.02 2.04
CA ASN A 108 12.83 6.51 0.72
C ASN A 108 11.92 7.74 0.80
N VAL A 109 10.93 7.72 1.69
CA VAL A 109 10.00 8.85 1.83
C VAL A 109 10.73 10.08 2.38
N ARG A 110 11.61 9.92 3.37
CA ARG A 110 12.42 11.03 3.94
C ARG A 110 13.52 11.53 3.00
N GLY A 111 14.08 10.65 2.17
CA GLY A 111 15.18 10.94 1.26
C GLY A 111 14.76 11.72 0.01
N LYS A 112 13.45 11.88 -0.23
CA LYS A 112 12.91 12.73 -1.32
C LYS A 112 12.92 14.24 -1.01
N ARG A 113 13.67 14.68 -0.01
CA ARG A 113 13.84 16.08 0.38
C ARG A 113 14.79 16.83 -0.54
#